data_AF-A0A7S0PF83-F1
#
_entry.id   AF-A0A7S0PF83-F1
#
_cell.length_a   1.000
_cell.length_b   1.000
_cell.length_c   1.000
_cell.angle_alpha   90.00
_cell.angle_beta   90.00
_cell.angle_gamma   90.00
#
_symmetry.space_group_name_H-M   'P 1'
#
loop_
_entity.id
_entity.type
_entity.pdbx_description
1 polymer ?
#
loop_
_entity_poly.entity_id
_entity_poly.type
_entity_poly.pdbx_seq_one_letter_code
_entity_poly.pdbx_strand_id
1 'polypeptide(L)'
;ALGSNKKGVIHALVRDIDGRAAARCMLRLTRMCTRWLTEYGFSIGIEDVMPSRAVAGRKDDMVGEGYDKCADNIGLFRRGQMPLQPGCNEEESLEAALNGILGKLRDTIGSMCVRELPFHNAPRVMAACGSKGSTLNICQMVACVGQQAVGGSRIPEGFVSRTLPIFLPFSKEPNAKGFVANSFFTGLTATEFFFHTMGGREGLVDTAVKTAETGYMQRRMMKALEDLSVQYDDTVRTSAGDVVQFRYGDDSLDPSRMMASGRPVEFEKLLLTVRVRDPDWGCEGMLPKEVDASVEAILATAPWRRILEADTRAAEVGAPVRSGAGGPGSPASSGAGAMFVAEVRAFVAGLTD
;
A
#
# COMPACT_ATOMS: atom_id res chain seq x y z
N ALA A 1 -3.72 -10.04 12.29
CA ALA A 1 -4.85 -9.44 11.56
C ALA A 1 -5.61 -10.51 10.78
N LEU A 2 -6.94 -10.46 10.77
CA LEU A 2 -7.81 -11.38 9.99
C LEU A 2 -8.01 -10.94 8.53
N GLY A 3 -7.55 -9.74 8.15
CA GLY A 3 -7.82 -9.14 6.84
C GLY A 3 -7.16 -9.83 5.63
N SER A 4 -7.49 -9.34 4.44
CA SER A 4 -7.15 -9.86 3.10
C SER A 4 -5.65 -9.91 2.75
N ASN A 5 -4.75 -9.57 3.66
CA ASN A 5 -3.32 -9.52 3.38
C ASN A 5 -2.70 -10.92 3.39
N LYS A 6 -1.67 -11.15 2.56
CA LYS A 6 -0.89 -12.41 2.53
C LYS A 6 -0.25 -12.78 3.88
N LYS A 7 -0.08 -11.81 4.80
CA LYS A 7 0.39 -12.03 6.18
C LYS A 7 -0.73 -12.34 7.18
N GLY A 8 -1.97 -12.47 6.72
CA GLY A 8 -3.15 -12.70 7.58
C GLY A 8 -3.22 -14.13 8.12
N VAL A 9 -3.92 -14.29 9.25
CA VAL A 9 -4.15 -15.61 9.87
C VAL A 9 -4.90 -16.54 8.92
N ILE A 10 -5.84 -16.01 8.15
CA ILE A 10 -6.61 -16.81 7.18
C ILE A 10 -5.71 -17.38 6.09
N HIS A 11 -4.74 -16.59 5.60
CA HIS A 11 -3.77 -17.07 4.60
C HIS A 11 -2.91 -18.21 5.17
N ALA A 12 -2.45 -18.08 6.42
CA ALA A 12 -1.74 -19.16 7.11
C ALA A 12 -2.60 -20.43 7.24
N LEU A 13 -3.88 -20.31 7.62
CA LEU A 13 -4.78 -21.46 7.76
C LEU A 13 -5.04 -22.20 6.44
N VAL A 14 -5.21 -21.47 5.33
CA VAL A 14 -5.43 -22.06 4.00
C VAL A 14 -4.19 -22.84 3.55
N ARG A 15 -3.00 -22.31 3.85
CA ARG A 15 -1.73 -22.88 3.41
C ARG A 15 -1.24 -24.04 4.29
N ASP A 16 -1.23 -23.84 5.60
CA ASP A 16 -0.53 -24.73 6.54
C ASP A 16 -1.42 -25.91 6.99
N ILE A 17 -2.75 -25.76 6.91
CA ILE A 17 -3.71 -26.79 7.34
C ILE A 17 -4.50 -27.33 6.14
N ASP A 18 -5.54 -26.60 5.74
CA ASP A 18 -6.44 -26.99 4.66
C ASP A 18 -7.43 -25.85 4.35
N GLY A 19 -7.84 -25.74 3.09
CA GLY A 19 -8.87 -24.80 2.64
C GLY A 19 -10.21 -25.01 3.33
N ARG A 20 -10.63 -26.26 3.61
CA ARG A 20 -11.90 -26.52 4.32
C ARG A 20 -11.82 -26.13 5.79
N ALA A 21 -10.65 -26.30 6.42
CA ALA A 21 -10.42 -25.86 7.79
C ALA A 21 -10.51 -24.32 7.88
N ALA A 22 -9.88 -23.61 6.96
CA ALA A 22 -9.96 -22.15 6.86
C ALA A 22 -11.41 -21.67 6.64
N ALA A 23 -12.16 -22.28 5.72
CA ALA A 23 -13.56 -21.93 5.48
C ALA A 23 -14.45 -22.10 6.73
N ARG A 24 -14.28 -23.22 7.46
CA ARG A 24 -14.99 -23.44 8.73
C ARG A 24 -14.61 -22.42 9.79
N CYS A 25 -13.32 -22.07 9.89
CA CYS A 25 -12.83 -21.06 10.81
C CYS A 25 -13.46 -19.69 10.50
N MET A 26 -13.42 -19.24 9.23
CA MET A 26 -14.02 -17.98 8.80
C MET A 26 -15.51 -17.90 9.14
N LEU A 27 -16.28 -18.96 8.88
CA LEU A 27 -17.71 -18.98 9.19
C LEU A 27 -17.98 -18.89 10.69
N ARG A 28 -17.24 -19.64 11.50
CA ARG A 28 -17.38 -19.63 12.96
C ARG A 28 -17.02 -18.27 13.54
N LEU A 29 -15.91 -17.69 13.11
CA LEU A 29 -15.48 -16.35 13.52
C LEU A 29 -16.52 -15.29 13.14
N THR A 30 -17.02 -15.33 11.90
CA THR A 30 -18.03 -14.37 11.44
C THR A 30 -19.29 -14.44 12.30
N ARG A 31 -19.80 -15.64 12.60
CA ARG A 31 -20.97 -15.83 13.46
C ARG A 31 -20.72 -15.35 14.89
N MET A 32 -19.55 -15.69 15.46
CA MET A 32 -19.16 -15.26 16.81
C MET A 32 -19.05 -13.73 16.90
N CYS A 33 -18.31 -13.10 15.98
CA CYS A 33 -18.14 -11.65 15.96
C CYS A 33 -19.48 -10.93 15.74
N THR A 34 -20.35 -11.43 14.87
CA THR A 34 -21.67 -10.84 14.65
C THR A 34 -22.54 -10.92 15.90
N ARG A 35 -22.55 -12.07 16.58
CA ARG A 35 -23.30 -12.24 17.83
C ARG A 35 -22.75 -11.32 18.92
N TRP A 36 -21.44 -11.28 19.09
CA TRP A 36 -20.78 -10.42 20.08
C TRP A 36 -21.05 -8.93 19.83
N LEU A 37 -20.96 -8.46 18.57
CA LEU A 37 -21.26 -7.06 18.23
C LEU A 37 -22.73 -6.70 18.49
N THR A 38 -23.64 -7.66 18.30
CA THR A 38 -25.07 -7.46 18.57
C THR A 38 -25.36 -7.36 20.07
N GLU A 39 -24.67 -8.14 20.90
CA GLU A 39 -24.81 -8.11 22.37
C GLU A 39 -24.09 -6.90 23.00
N TYR A 40 -22.90 -6.56 22.50
CA TYR A 40 -22.12 -5.42 22.99
C TYR A 40 -22.79 -4.08 22.65
N GLY A 41 -23.39 -3.98 21.46
CA GLY A 41 -23.96 -2.74 20.95
C GLY A 41 -22.87 -1.77 20.49
N PHE A 42 -22.62 -1.71 19.18
CA PHE A 42 -21.68 -0.77 18.60
C PHE A 42 -22.43 0.26 17.74
N SER A 43 -22.37 1.53 18.13
CA SER A 43 -23.05 2.64 17.47
C SER A 43 -22.13 3.85 17.33
N ILE A 44 -22.51 4.79 16.46
CA ILE A 44 -21.81 6.07 16.28
C ILE A 44 -22.81 7.18 16.59
N GLY A 45 -22.46 8.03 17.55
CA GLY A 45 -23.22 9.23 17.90
C GLY A 45 -22.65 10.49 17.25
N ILE A 46 -23.42 11.58 17.33
CA ILE A 46 -22.93 12.92 16.92
C ILE A 46 -21.82 13.43 17.86
N GLU A 47 -21.85 13.00 19.13
CA GLU A 47 -20.86 13.34 20.14
C GLU A 47 -19.47 12.77 19.82
N ASP A 48 -19.40 11.63 19.12
CA ASP A 48 -18.12 11.02 18.70
C ASP A 48 -17.35 11.87 17.69
N VAL A 49 -18.05 12.81 17.03
CA VAL A 49 -17.51 13.68 15.98
C VAL A 49 -17.39 15.12 16.47
N MET A 50 -17.84 15.42 17.68
CA MET A 50 -17.79 16.76 18.24
C MET A 50 -16.36 17.10 18.70
N PRO A 51 -15.71 18.14 18.14
CA PRO A 51 -14.40 18.58 18.61
C PRO A 51 -14.51 19.18 20.03
N SER A 52 -13.55 18.88 20.89
CA SER A 52 -13.43 19.58 22.16
C SER A 52 -13.03 21.04 21.94
N ARG A 53 -13.37 21.94 22.86
CA ARG A 53 -13.01 23.37 22.74
C ARG A 53 -11.49 23.60 22.62
N ALA A 54 -10.69 22.75 23.27
CA ALA A 54 -9.23 22.81 23.17
C ALA A 54 -8.74 22.42 21.76
N VAL A 55 -9.31 21.36 21.16
CA VAL A 55 -9.02 20.96 19.77
C VAL A 55 -9.37 22.10 18.82
N ALA A 56 -10.56 22.68 18.98
CA ALA A 56 -11.06 23.74 18.11
C ALA A 56 -10.17 24.99 18.15
N GLY A 57 -9.79 25.45 19.35
CA GLY A 57 -8.87 26.59 19.50
C GLY A 57 -7.50 26.32 18.84
N ARG A 58 -6.89 25.16 19.14
CA ARG A 58 -5.61 24.76 18.53
C ARG A 58 -5.68 24.63 17.02
N LYS A 59 -6.81 24.15 16.49
CA LYS A 59 -7.06 24.05 15.06
C LYS A 59 -7.06 25.44 14.43
N ASP A 60 -7.79 26.39 15.00
CA ASP A 60 -7.87 27.75 14.49
C ASP A 60 -6.50 28.45 14.54
N ASP A 61 -5.72 28.24 15.61
CA ASP A 61 -4.34 28.71 15.71
C ASP A 61 -3.45 28.15 14.59
N MET A 62 -3.48 26.82 14.38
CA MET A 62 -2.69 26.17 13.32
C MET A 62 -3.11 26.61 11.92
N VAL A 63 -4.40 26.81 11.67
CA VAL A 63 -4.89 27.32 10.39
C VAL A 63 -4.40 28.75 10.16
N GLY A 64 -4.41 29.59 11.20
CA GLY A 64 -3.81 30.93 11.17
C GLY A 64 -2.33 30.88 10.79
N GLU A 65 -1.52 30.08 11.49
CA GLU A 65 -0.10 29.89 11.15
C GLU A 65 0.11 29.36 9.72
N GLY A 66 -0.79 28.50 9.24
CA GLY A 66 -0.78 27.99 7.88
C GLY A 66 -1.03 29.09 6.84
N TYR A 67 -1.96 30.00 7.14
CA TYR A 67 -2.28 31.14 6.29
C TYR A 67 -1.15 32.16 6.26
N ASP A 68 -0.51 32.42 7.41
CA ASP A 68 0.65 33.32 7.50
C ASP A 68 1.82 32.79 6.65
N LYS A 69 2.14 31.49 6.76
CA LYS A 69 3.16 30.85 5.92
C LYS A 69 2.82 30.93 4.42
N CYS A 70 1.55 30.83 4.06
CA CYS A 70 1.11 31.00 2.69
C CYS A 70 1.26 32.46 2.23
N ALA A 71 0.90 33.42 3.08
CA ALA A 71 1.04 34.85 2.81
C ALA A 71 2.50 35.24 2.61
N ASP A 72 3.43 34.69 3.39
CA ASP A 72 4.87 34.90 3.23
C ASP A 72 5.37 34.42 1.85
N ASN A 73 4.94 33.23 1.43
CA ASN A 73 5.29 32.67 0.11
C ASN A 73 4.68 33.48 -1.03
N ILE A 74 3.44 33.95 -0.89
CA ILE A 74 2.80 34.87 -1.85
C ILE A 74 3.54 36.21 -1.89
N GLY A 75 4.04 36.69 -0.74
CA GLY A 75 4.88 37.88 -0.64
C GLY A 75 6.22 37.72 -1.35
N LEU A 76 6.88 36.57 -1.22
CA LEU A 76 8.11 36.24 -1.96
C LEU A 76 7.87 36.20 -3.47
N PHE A 77 6.75 35.62 -3.91
CA PHE A 77 6.34 35.60 -5.31
C PHE A 77 6.10 37.02 -5.85
N ARG A 78 5.41 37.88 -5.11
CA ARG A 78 5.22 39.30 -5.50
C ARG A 78 6.54 40.07 -5.63
N ARG A 79 7.58 39.65 -4.89
CA ARG A 79 8.94 40.23 -4.97
C ARG A 79 9.80 39.58 -6.06
N GLY A 80 9.33 38.53 -6.74
CA GLY A 80 10.12 37.76 -7.72
C GLY A 80 11.30 37.00 -7.11
N GLN A 81 11.22 36.64 -5.82
CA GLN A 81 12.30 35.98 -5.07
C GLN A 81 11.96 34.53 -4.70
N MET A 82 11.01 33.92 -5.43
CA MET A 82 10.58 32.56 -5.13
C MET A 82 11.62 31.53 -5.59
N PRO A 83 12.00 30.56 -4.74
CA PRO A 83 12.85 29.46 -5.17
C PRO A 83 12.11 28.59 -6.19
N LEU A 84 12.64 28.52 -7.41
CA LEU A 84 12.09 27.71 -8.49
C LEU A 84 12.40 26.23 -8.24
N GLN A 85 11.40 25.37 -8.43
CA GLN A 85 11.62 23.93 -8.47
C GLN A 85 12.20 23.53 -9.84
N PRO A 86 13.06 22.50 -9.90
CA PRO A 86 13.66 22.07 -11.16
C PRO A 86 12.58 21.68 -12.18
N GLY A 87 12.54 22.38 -13.32
CA GLY A 87 11.61 22.08 -14.41
C GLY A 87 10.21 22.69 -14.26
N CYS A 88 9.95 23.51 -13.23
CA CYS A 88 8.67 24.19 -13.05
C CYS A 88 8.79 25.69 -13.32
N ASN A 89 7.68 26.28 -13.77
CA ASN A 89 7.53 27.73 -13.87
C ASN A 89 7.46 28.39 -12.47
N GLU A 90 7.60 29.72 -12.40
CA GLU A 90 7.50 30.45 -11.12
C GLU A 90 6.12 30.28 -10.47
N GLU A 91 5.05 30.34 -11.27
CA GLU A 91 3.69 30.15 -10.78
C GLU A 91 3.43 28.71 -10.34
N GLU A 92 3.91 27.73 -11.09
CA GLU A 92 3.79 26.31 -10.74
C GLU A 92 4.59 25.99 -9.46
N SER A 93 5.76 26.61 -9.29
CA SER A 93 6.57 26.49 -8.08
C SER A 93 5.84 27.06 -6.86
N LEU A 94 5.13 28.19 -7.01
CA LEU A 94 4.27 28.74 -5.97
C LEU A 94 3.13 27.79 -5.61
N GLU A 95 2.42 27.29 -6.62
CA GLU A 95 1.30 26.38 -6.43
C GLU A 95 1.73 25.08 -5.73
N ALA A 96 2.87 24.51 -6.14
CA ALA A 96 3.46 23.33 -5.51
C ALA A 96 3.85 23.59 -4.05
N ALA A 97 4.49 24.73 -3.77
CA ALA A 97 4.87 25.12 -2.41
C ALA A 97 3.65 25.30 -1.50
N LEU A 98 2.62 26.01 -1.97
CA LEU A 98 1.38 26.24 -1.22
C LEU A 98 0.61 24.93 -0.98
N ASN A 99 0.48 24.08 -2.00
CA ASN A 99 -0.12 22.75 -1.84
C ASN A 99 0.64 21.89 -0.82
N GLY A 100 1.97 21.94 -0.83
CA GLY A 100 2.81 21.23 0.16
C GLY A 100 2.58 21.73 1.59
N ILE A 101 2.48 23.05 1.80
CA ILE A 101 2.23 23.65 3.12
C ILE A 101 0.84 23.26 3.62
N LEU A 102 -0.19 23.44 2.81
CA LEU A 102 -1.57 23.14 3.18
C LEU A 102 -1.82 21.64 3.36
N GLY A 103 -1.13 20.78 2.61
CA GLY A 103 -1.12 19.34 2.80
C GLY A 103 -0.54 18.94 4.16
N LYS A 104 0.66 19.46 4.50
CA LYS A 104 1.29 19.21 5.81
C LYS A 104 0.45 19.75 6.97
N LEU A 105 -0.17 20.91 6.80
CA LEU A 105 -1.09 21.50 7.77
C LEU A 105 -2.25 20.53 8.08
N ARG A 106 -2.92 20.03 7.03
CA ARG A 106 -4.01 19.05 7.18
C ARG A 106 -3.55 17.79 7.91
N ASP A 107 -2.39 17.23 7.55
CA ASP A 107 -1.89 16.00 8.17
C ASP A 107 -1.51 16.20 9.64
N THR A 108 -1.01 17.39 10.00
CA THR A 108 -0.71 17.80 11.37
C THR A 108 -1.99 17.92 12.20
N ILE A 109 -3.00 18.61 11.65
CA ILE A 109 -4.33 18.72 12.27
C ILE A 109 -4.94 17.33 12.46
N GLY A 110 -4.90 16.48 11.44
CA GLY A 110 -5.47 15.12 11.50
C GLY A 110 -4.80 14.25 12.56
N SER A 111 -3.48 14.31 12.68
CA SER A 111 -2.73 13.57 13.70
C SER A 111 -3.05 14.06 15.13
N MET A 112 -3.19 15.39 15.29
CA MET A 112 -3.61 15.99 16.55
C MET A 112 -5.01 15.52 16.95
N CYS A 113 -5.97 15.54 16.01
CA CYS A 113 -7.34 15.11 16.27
C CYS A 113 -7.43 13.64 16.70
N VAL A 114 -6.74 12.73 16.01
CA VAL A 114 -6.74 11.30 16.37
C VAL A 114 -6.15 11.06 17.77
N ARG A 115 -5.17 11.86 18.18
CA ARG A 115 -4.56 11.78 19.52
C ARG A 115 -5.49 12.28 20.62
N GLU A 116 -6.27 13.31 20.35
CA GLU A 116 -7.16 13.94 21.34
C GLU A 116 -8.50 13.21 21.49
N LEU A 117 -9.00 12.54 20.45
CA LEU A 117 -10.20 11.71 20.56
C LEU A 117 -9.98 10.53 21.52
N PRO A 118 -10.95 10.16 22.37
CA PRO A 118 -10.79 9.04 23.30
C PRO A 118 -10.57 7.71 22.56
N PHE A 119 -9.84 6.78 23.18
CA PHE A 119 -9.53 5.47 22.57
C PHE A 119 -10.79 4.60 22.33
N HIS A 120 -11.86 4.83 23.10
CA HIS A 120 -13.13 4.11 23.01
C HIS A 120 -14.12 4.74 22.01
N ASN A 121 -13.75 5.85 21.36
CA ASN A 121 -14.56 6.48 20.33
C ASN A 121 -14.75 5.54 19.13
N ALA A 122 -16.00 5.34 18.70
CA ALA A 122 -16.36 4.38 17.66
C ALA A 122 -15.65 4.67 16.30
N PRO A 123 -15.75 5.88 15.71
CA PRO A 123 -14.96 6.27 14.53
C PRO A 123 -13.46 5.97 14.64
N ARG A 124 -12.83 6.26 15.79
CA ARG A 124 -11.40 6.01 16.00
C ARG A 124 -11.10 4.51 15.99
N VAL A 125 -11.92 3.70 16.67
CA VAL A 125 -11.79 2.23 16.69
C VAL A 125 -11.94 1.67 15.27
N MET A 126 -12.94 2.12 14.50
CA MET A 126 -13.16 1.64 13.13
C MET A 126 -11.99 1.92 12.20
N ALA A 127 -11.39 3.11 12.30
CA ALA A 127 -10.21 3.48 11.51
C ALA A 127 -8.97 2.71 11.96
N ALA A 128 -8.74 2.56 13.27
CA ALA A 128 -7.61 1.80 13.81
C ALA A 128 -7.68 0.30 13.46
N CYS A 129 -8.88 -0.27 13.44
CA CYS A 129 -9.10 -1.66 13.04
C CYS A 129 -9.05 -1.87 11.52
N GLY A 130 -9.02 -0.80 10.71
CA GLY A 130 -9.02 -0.88 9.25
C GLY A 130 -10.31 -1.44 8.66
N SER A 131 -11.44 -1.33 9.38
CA SER A 131 -12.75 -1.84 8.92
C SER A 131 -13.39 -0.90 7.90
N LYS A 132 -13.67 0.34 8.32
CA LYS A 132 -14.23 1.39 7.47
C LYS A 132 -13.86 2.75 8.03
N GLY A 133 -13.36 3.62 7.15
CA GLY A 133 -12.88 4.95 7.52
C GLY A 133 -11.37 4.98 7.70
N SER A 134 -10.80 6.15 7.45
CA SER A 134 -9.38 6.46 7.61
C SER A 134 -9.22 7.61 8.59
N THR A 135 -8.00 7.85 9.05
CA THR A 135 -7.65 9.04 9.84
C THR A 135 -8.00 10.34 9.10
N LEU A 136 -7.89 10.33 7.77
CA LEU A 136 -8.31 11.44 6.92
C LEU A 136 -9.82 11.70 7.04
N ASN A 137 -10.66 10.67 6.95
CA ASN A 137 -12.11 10.85 7.05
C ASN A 137 -12.51 11.39 8.44
N ILE A 138 -11.85 10.92 9.51
CA ILE A 138 -12.06 11.45 10.87
C ILE A 138 -11.67 12.93 10.93
N CYS A 139 -10.52 13.30 10.37
CA CYS A 139 -10.08 14.69 10.29
C CYS A 139 -11.09 15.58 9.56
N GLN A 140 -11.66 15.12 8.45
CA GLN A 140 -12.65 15.87 7.67
C GLN A 140 -13.98 16.04 8.43
N MET A 141 -14.38 15.02 9.19
CA MET A 141 -15.59 15.09 10.01
C MET A 141 -15.43 16.05 11.20
N VAL A 142 -14.30 16.01 11.90
CA VAL A 142 -14.09 16.71 13.18
C VAL A 142 -13.43 18.09 13.01
N ALA A 143 -12.39 18.19 12.19
CA ALA A 143 -11.46 19.32 12.21
C ALA A 143 -11.47 20.20 10.95
N CYS A 144 -10.98 19.68 9.82
CA CYS A 144 -10.99 20.42 8.56
C CYS A 144 -11.05 19.47 7.36
N VAL A 145 -11.72 19.90 6.28
CA VAL A 145 -11.75 19.12 5.04
C VAL A 145 -10.40 19.23 4.30
N GLY A 146 -9.78 20.41 4.32
CA GLY A 146 -8.48 20.69 3.72
C GLY A 146 -8.57 21.20 2.27
N GLN A 147 -7.42 21.20 1.58
CA GLN A 147 -7.30 21.72 0.22
C GLN A 147 -8.10 20.88 -0.78
N GLN A 148 -8.97 21.54 -1.56
CA GLN A 148 -9.62 20.92 -2.72
C GLN A 148 -8.76 21.14 -3.96
N ALA A 149 -8.57 20.08 -4.75
CA ALA A 149 -7.83 20.12 -6.00
C ALA A 149 -8.77 19.78 -7.16
N VAL A 150 -8.46 20.33 -8.34
CA VAL A 150 -9.09 19.98 -9.62
C VAL A 150 -7.99 19.87 -10.68
N GLY A 151 -7.88 18.71 -11.34
CA GLY A 151 -6.90 18.47 -12.40
C GLY A 151 -5.46 18.48 -11.91
N GLY A 152 -5.21 18.05 -10.67
CA GLY A 152 -3.87 18.03 -10.06
C GLY A 152 -3.33 19.39 -9.58
N SER A 153 -4.10 20.47 -9.76
CA SER A 153 -3.78 21.81 -9.26
C SER A 153 -4.84 22.30 -8.26
N ARG A 154 -4.58 23.42 -7.56
CA ARG A 154 -5.63 24.08 -6.76
C ARG A 154 -6.75 24.56 -7.69
N ILE A 155 -7.90 24.92 -7.12
CA ILE A 155 -9.08 25.25 -7.91
C ILE A 155 -8.76 26.33 -8.97
N PRO A 156 -8.97 26.04 -10.26
CA PRO A 156 -8.65 26.95 -11.34
C PRO A 156 -9.59 28.15 -11.35
N GLU A 157 -9.21 29.17 -12.11
CA GLU A 157 -9.97 30.41 -12.20
C GLU A 157 -11.20 30.21 -13.09
N GLY A 158 -12.39 30.30 -12.49
CA GLY A 158 -13.66 30.18 -13.22
C GLY A 158 -14.14 31.51 -13.82
N PHE A 159 -13.67 32.64 -13.30
CA PHE A 159 -13.95 33.98 -13.80
C PHE A 159 -12.65 34.66 -14.25
N VAL A 160 -12.75 35.84 -14.87
CA VAL A 160 -11.58 36.65 -15.26
C VAL A 160 -10.72 36.94 -14.03
N SER A 161 -9.57 36.26 -13.96
CA SER A 161 -8.54 36.41 -12.92
C SER A 161 -8.99 36.06 -11.49
N ARG A 162 -10.02 35.23 -11.30
CA ARG A 162 -10.50 34.81 -9.96
C ARG A 162 -11.31 33.52 -10.01
N THR A 163 -11.40 32.84 -8.86
CA THR A 163 -12.18 31.60 -8.72
C THR A 163 -13.68 31.86 -8.56
N LEU A 164 -14.07 32.78 -7.66
CA LEU A 164 -15.45 33.19 -7.41
C LEU A 164 -15.58 34.72 -7.42
N PRO A 165 -16.79 35.28 -7.69
CA PRO A 165 -17.00 36.72 -7.76
C PRO A 165 -16.81 37.46 -6.44
N ILE A 166 -16.86 36.74 -5.31
CA ILE A 166 -16.68 37.29 -3.96
C ILE A 166 -15.21 37.64 -3.66
N PHE A 167 -14.27 37.04 -4.37
CA PHE A 167 -12.85 37.27 -4.15
C PHE A 167 -12.32 38.39 -5.05
N LEU A 168 -11.32 39.10 -4.53
CA LEU A 168 -10.62 40.13 -5.29
C LEU A 168 -9.89 39.51 -6.50
N PRO A 169 -9.80 40.24 -7.63
CA PRO A 169 -9.00 39.80 -8.78
C PRO A 169 -7.56 39.48 -8.38
N PHE A 170 -7.01 38.41 -8.96
CA PHE A 170 -5.66 37.90 -8.73
C PHE A 170 -5.35 37.43 -7.29
N SER A 171 -6.37 37.18 -6.47
CA SER A 171 -6.16 36.61 -5.14
C SER A 171 -5.67 35.17 -5.22
N LYS A 172 -4.47 34.92 -4.66
CA LYS A 172 -3.83 33.59 -4.55
C LYS A 172 -3.93 33.01 -3.13
N GLU A 173 -4.71 33.64 -2.26
CA GLU A 173 -4.91 33.22 -0.86
C GLU A 173 -5.53 31.81 -0.79
N PRO A 174 -5.25 31.03 0.29
CA PRO A 174 -5.79 29.68 0.44
C PRO A 174 -7.32 29.61 0.36
N ASN A 175 -8.02 30.54 1.02
CA ASN A 175 -9.49 30.66 1.00
C ASN A 175 -10.04 30.88 -0.43
N ALA A 176 -9.38 31.68 -1.25
CA ALA A 176 -9.77 31.99 -2.62
C ALA A 176 -9.48 30.82 -3.56
N LYS A 177 -8.44 30.04 -3.29
CA LYS A 177 -8.02 28.88 -4.11
C LYS A 177 -8.49 27.54 -3.55
N GLY A 178 -9.58 27.51 -2.78
CA GLY A 178 -10.28 26.27 -2.45
C GLY A 178 -9.80 25.51 -1.21
N PHE A 179 -9.15 26.18 -0.25
CA PHE A 179 -8.88 25.60 1.05
C PHE A 179 -10.13 25.67 1.94
N VAL A 180 -10.55 24.51 2.45
CA VAL A 180 -11.72 24.39 3.33
C VAL A 180 -11.24 24.20 4.77
N ALA A 181 -11.36 25.24 5.58
CA ALA A 181 -10.88 25.27 6.96
C ALA A 181 -11.88 24.67 7.94
N ASN A 182 -13.17 24.70 7.59
CA ASN A 182 -14.23 24.09 8.38
C ASN A 182 -14.31 22.57 8.21
N SER A 183 -14.90 21.90 9.18
CA SER A 183 -15.22 20.47 9.13
C SER A 183 -16.68 20.24 8.73
N PHE A 184 -17.03 18.98 8.45
CA PHE A 184 -18.42 18.61 8.23
C PHE A 184 -19.28 18.79 9.48
N PHE A 185 -18.69 18.70 10.68
CA PHE A 185 -19.39 18.97 11.93
C PHE A 185 -19.69 20.46 12.14
N THR A 186 -18.69 21.34 11.93
CA THR A 186 -18.89 22.79 12.08
C THR A 186 -19.80 23.37 11.00
N GLY A 187 -19.88 22.69 9.85
CA GLY A 187 -20.59 23.15 8.68
C GLY A 187 -19.71 23.98 7.75
N LEU A 188 -19.98 23.90 6.46
CA LEU A 188 -19.23 24.60 5.43
C LEU A 188 -19.88 25.95 5.11
N THR A 189 -19.04 26.97 4.89
CA THR A 189 -19.51 28.24 4.31
C THR A 189 -19.94 28.05 2.85
N ALA A 190 -20.67 29.02 2.29
CA ALA A 190 -21.16 28.93 0.91
C ALA A 190 -20.02 28.77 -0.12
N THR A 191 -18.89 29.45 0.08
CA THR A 191 -17.71 29.33 -0.79
C THR A 191 -17.04 27.97 -0.64
N GLU A 192 -16.84 27.49 0.59
CA GLU A 192 -16.27 26.18 0.87
C GLU A 192 -17.14 25.04 0.33
N PHE A 193 -18.46 25.15 0.46
CA PHE A 193 -19.39 24.18 -0.10
C PHE A 193 -19.26 24.12 -1.63
N PHE A 194 -19.20 25.28 -2.29
CA PHE A 194 -19.02 25.32 -3.75
C PHE A 194 -17.69 24.70 -4.17
N PHE A 195 -16.59 25.02 -3.49
CA PHE A 195 -15.29 24.41 -3.74
C PHE A 195 -15.26 22.90 -3.49
N HIS A 196 -15.94 22.44 -2.44
CA HIS A 196 -16.06 21.01 -2.16
C HIS A 196 -16.83 20.28 -3.26
N THR A 197 -17.90 20.88 -3.80
CA THR A 197 -18.64 20.29 -4.93
C THR A 197 -17.80 20.20 -6.21
N MET A 198 -16.89 21.15 -6.45
CA MET A 198 -15.95 21.05 -7.58
C MET A 198 -15.03 19.83 -7.45
N GLY A 199 -14.40 19.65 -6.28
CA GLY A 199 -13.54 18.49 -6.02
C GLY A 199 -14.31 17.16 -6.06
N GLY A 200 -15.54 17.15 -5.53
CA GLY A 200 -16.41 15.97 -5.59
C GLY A 200 -16.77 15.55 -7.02
N ARG A 201 -16.98 16.51 -7.93
CA ARG A 201 -17.27 16.23 -9.34
C ARG A 201 -16.09 15.61 -10.07
N GLU A 202 -14.86 16.03 -9.77
CA GLU A 202 -13.66 15.43 -10.35
C GLU A 202 -13.59 13.93 -10.04
N GLY A 203 -13.77 13.55 -8.78
CA GLY A 203 -13.74 12.14 -8.38
C GLY A 203 -14.80 11.27 -9.08
N LEU A 204 -16.01 11.81 -9.29
CA LEU A 204 -17.09 11.12 -10.02
C LEU A 204 -16.74 10.93 -11.50
N VAL A 205 -16.23 11.98 -12.15
CA VAL A 205 -15.86 11.94 -13.57
C VAL A 205 -14.64 11.05 -13.79
N ASP A 206 -13.62 11.18 -12.95
CA ASP A 206 -12.38 10.41 -13.04
C ASP A 206 -12.65 8.90 -12.91
N THR A 207 -13.51 8.50 -11.98
CA THR A 207 -13.92 7.10 -11.82
C THR A 207 -14.62 6.56 -13.08
N ALA A 208 -15.50 7.36 -13.69
CA ALA A 208 -16.22 6.98 -14.89
C ALA A 208 -15.28 6.83 -16.11
N VAL A 209 -14.36 7.78 -16.29
CA VAL A 209 -13.41 7.79 -17.42
C VAL A 209 -12.38 6.68 -17.29
N LYS A 210 -11.75 6.53 -16.11
CA LYS A 210 -10.71 5.51 -15.89
C LYS A 210 -11.22 4.09 -16.07
N THR A 211 -12.51 3.84 -15.80
CA THR A 211 -13.10 2.50 -15.98
C THR A 211 -13.08 2.06 -17.44
N ALA A 212 -13.34 2.97 -18.38
CA ALA A 212 -13.34 2.66 -19.80
C ALA A 212 -11.94 2.33 -20.32
N GLU A 213 -10.93 3.13 -19.94
CA GLU A 213 -9.54 2.93 -20.36
C GLU A 213 -8.93 1.65 -19.77
N THR A 214 -9.10 1.46 -18.46
CA THR A 214 -8.58 0.26 -17.76
C THR A 214 -9.23 -1.02 -18.26
N GLY A 215 -10.55 -1.01 -18.48
CA GLY A 215 -11.28 -2.15 -19.04
C GLY A 215 -10.87 -2.48 -20.47
N TYR A 216 -10.67 -1.46 -21.33
CA TYR A 216 -10.19 -1.67 -22.69
C TYR A 216 -8.75 -2.21 -22.73
N MET A 217 -7.86 -1.64 -21.91
CA MET A 217 -6.49 -2.14 -21.76
C MET A 217 -6.49 -3.60 -21.29
N GLN A 218 -7.27 -3.93 -20.25
CA GLN A 218 -7.41 -5.30 -19.76
C GLN A 218 -7.92 -6.23 -20.85
N ARG A 219 -8.95 -5.84 -21.61
CA ARG A 219 -9.48 -6.66 -22.72
C ARG A 219 -8.43 -6.92 -23.78
N ARG A 220 -7.64 -5.91 -24.17
CA ARG A 220 -6.55 -6.07 -25.13
C ARG A 220 -5.49 -7.05 -24.64
N MET A 221 -5.07 -6.91 -23.38
CA MET A 221 -4.08 -7.82 -22.78
C MET A 221 -4.63 -9.24 -22.65
N MET A 222 -5.87 -9.42 -22.20
CA MET A 222 -6.50 -10.73 -22.11
C MET A 222 -6.60 -11.41 -23.48
N LYS A 223 -7.01 -10.66 -24.53
CA LYS A 223 -7.08 -11.21 -25.88
C LYS A 223 -5.74 -11.51 -26.53
N ALA A 224 -4.67 -10.85 -26.09
CA ALA A 224 -3.32 -11.13 -26.56
C ALA A 224 -2.67 -12.33 -25.85
N LEU A 225 -3.15 -12.72 -24.66
CA LEU A 225 -2.52 -13.72 -23.80
C LEU A 225 -3.43 -14.94 -23.52
N GLU A 226 -4.65 -14.99 -24.06
CA GLU A 226 -5.62 -16.06 -23.77
C GLU A 226 -5.25 -17.43 -24.33
N ASP A 227 -4.33 -17.48 -25.29
CA ASP A 227 -3.87 -18.71 -25.93
C ASP A 227 -2.62 -19.31 -25.27
N LEU A 228 -2.01 -18.59 -24.32
CA LEU A 228 -0.82 -19.04 -23.62
C LEU A 228 -1.15 -20.12 -22.61
N SER A 229 -0.42 -21.23 -22.67
CA SER A 229 -0.55 -22.34 -21.73
C SER A 229 0.82 -22.88 -21.31
N VAL A 230 0.91 -23.33 -20.05
CA VAL A 230 2.08 -24.03 -19.53
C VAL A 230 1.97 -25.51 -19.90
N GLN A 231 2.97 -26.03 -20.58
CA GLN A 231 3.05 -27.43 -20.98
C GLN A 231 3.74 -28.28 -19.89
N TYR A 232 3.68 -29.61 -20.01
CA TYR A 232 4.27 -30.54 -19.03
C TYR A 232 5.79 -30.43 -18.86
N ASP A 233 6.47 -29.74 -19.79
CA ASP A 233 7.91 -29.47 -19.76
C ASP A 233 8.24 -28.09 -19.18
N ASP A 234 7.30 -27.45 -18.47
CA ASP A 234 7.40 -26.10 -17.88
C ASP A 234 7.62 -24.96 -18.89
N THR A 235 7.48 -25.24 -20.20
CA THR A 235 7.52 -24.22 -21.24
C THR A 235 6.15 -23.55 -21.39
N VAL A 236 6.15 -22.24 -21.66
CA VAL A 236 4.95 -21.49 -22.00
C VAL A 236 4.84 -21.44 -23.52
N ARG A 237 3.76 -21.99 -24.06
CA ARG A 237 3.53 -22.07 -25.50
C ARG A 237 2.22 -21.42 -25.91
N THR A 238 2.19 -20.90 -27.13
CA THR A 238 0.96 -20.50 -27.82
C THR A 238 0.17 -21.72 -28.27
N SER A 239 -1.08 -21.49 -28.67
CA SER A 239 -1.94 -22.52 -29.27
C SER A 239 -1.39 -23.13 -30.58
N ALA A 240 -0.52 -22.41 -31.29
CA ALA A 240 0.15 -22.88 -32.50
C ALA A 240 1.39 -23.76 -32.21
N GLY A 241 1.81 -23.85 -30.94
CA GLY A 241 2.99 -24.61 -30.52
C GLY A 241 4.29 -23.79 -30.48
N ASP A 242 4.24 -22.48 -30.74
CA ASP A 242 5.39 -21.59 -30.62
C ASP A 242 5.77 -21.40 -29.14
N VAL A 243 7.06 -21.52 -28.84
CA VAL A 243 7.59 -21.34 -27.47
C VAL A 243 7.80 -19.86 -27.19
N VAL A 244 7.08 -19.33 -26.19
CA VAL A 244 7.19 -17.94 -25.72
C VAL A 244 8.18 -17.81 -24.58
N GLN A 245 8.14 -18.73 -23.62
CA GLN A 245 9.10 -18.83 -22.53
C GLN A 245 9.58 -20.28 -22.39
N PHE A 246 10.89 -20.48 -22.29
CA PHE A 246 11.48 -21.81 -22.06
C PHE A 246 11.24 -22.31 -20.63
N ARG A 247 11.03 -21.40 -19.68
CA ARG A 247 10.72 -21.70 -18.29
C ARG A 247 9.70 -20.70 -17.78
N TYR A 248 8.56 -21.17 -17.27
CA TYR A 248 7.51 -20.31 -16.74
C TYR A 248 8.06 -19.41 -15.62
N GLY A 249 7.94 -18.09 -15.78
CA GLY A 249 8.34 -17.12 -14.75
C GLY A 249 9.83 -17.17 -14.36
N ASP A 250 10.69 -17.75 -15.20
CA ASP A 250 12.11 -18.06 -14.96
C ASP A 250 12.41 -19.03 -13.79
N ASP A 251 11.48 -19.22 -12.84
CA ASP A 251 11.63 -20.06 -11.66
C ASP A 251 10.71 -21.29 -11.63
N SER A 252 9.74 -21.39 -12.55
CA SER A 252 8.66 -22.39 -12.58
C SER A 252 7.73 -22.34 -11.36
N LEU A 253 7.66 -21.20 -10.65
CA LEU A 253 6.86 -21.06 -9.43
C LEU A 253 5.59 -20.27 -9.68
N ASP A 254 4.46 -20.80 -9.22
CA ASP A 254 3.17 -20.12 -9.29
C ASP A 254 3.07 -19.01 -8.22
N PRO A 255 2.87 -17.73 -8.61
CA PRO A 255 2.69 -16.61 -7.69
C PRO A 255 1.55 -16.78 -6.67
N SER A 256 0.55 -17.62 -6.99
CA SER A 256 -0.57 -17.93 -6.09
C SER A 256 -0.15 -18.78 -4.89
N ARG A 257 0.94 -19.56 -5.02
CA ARG A 257 1.46 -20.49 -4.01
C ARG A 257 2.66 -19.96 -3.22
N MET A 258 3.23 -18.83 -3.63
CA MET A 258 4.36 -18.19 -2.95
C MET A 258 3.97 -17.67 -1.55
N MET A 259 4.87 -17.84 -0.56
CA MET A 259 4.69 -17.36 0.82
C MET A 259 4.63 -15.84 0.91
N ALA A 260 5.60 -15.19 0.28
CA ALA A 260 5.88 -13.78 0.43
C ALA A 260 5.83 -13.08 -0.93
N SER A 261 5.85 -11.75 -0.91
CA SER A 261 6.02 -10.95 -2.13
C SER A 261 7.40 -11.24 -2.73
N GLY A 262 7.43 -12.09 -3.76
CA GLY A 262 8.65 -12.39 -4.52
C GLY A 262 9.58 -13.43 -3.89
N ARG A 263 9.16 -14.17 -2.85
CA ARG A 263 9.93 -15.32 -2.33
C ARG A 263 9.05 -16.57 -2.18
N PRO A 264 9.54 -17.75 -2.61
CA PRO A 264 8.79 -19.00 -2.51
C PRO A 264 8.49 -19.39 -1.06
N VAL A 265 9.49 -19.27 -0.19
CA VAL A 265 9.43 -19.67 1.22
C VAL A 265 9.88 -18.52 2.11
N GLU A 266 9.19 -18.33 3.23
CA GLU A 266 9.56 -17.42 4.31
C GLU A 266 10.09 -18.26 5.47
N PHE A 267 11.42 -18.38 5.55
CA PHE A 267 12.10 -19.33 6.45
C PHE A 267 11.83 -19.05 7.93
N GLU A 268 11.79 -17.78 8.35
CA GLU A 268 11.48 -17.38 9.72
C GLU A 268 10.10 -17.90 10.18
N LYS A 269 9.09 -17.74 9.33
CA LYS A 269 7.73 -18.21 9.61
C LYS A 269 7.67 -19.73 9.67
N LEU A 270 8.41 -20.41 8.79
CA LEU A 270 8.50 -21.86 8.79
C LEU A 270 9.16 -22.38 10.06
N LEU A 271 10.26 -21.77 10.50
CA LEU A 271 10.94 -22.10 11.75
C LEU A 271 10.01 -21.94 12.96
N LEU A 272 9.25 -20.84 13.02
CA LEU A 272 8.25 -20.63 14.08
C LEU A 272 7.17 -21.71 14.06
N THR A 273 6.72 -22.12 12.87
CA THR A 273 5.71 -23.17 12.73
C THR A 273 6.24 -24.52 13.21
N VAL A 274 7.47 -24.87 12.86
CA VAL A 274 8.14 -26.10 13.32
C VAL A 274 8.30 -26.09 14.83
N ARG A 275 8.81 -25.00 15.42
CA ARG A 275 8.96 -24.84 16.88
C ARG A 275 7.64 -25.02 17.64
N VAL A 276 6.52 -24.59 17.06
CA VAL A 276 5.20 -24.73 17.70
C VAL A 276 4.62 -26.13 17.52
N ARG A 277 4.86 -26.76 16.36
CA ARG A 277 4.29 -28.07 16.02
C ARG A 277 5.00 -29.22 16.73
N ASP A 278 6.33 -29.17 16.75
CA ASP A 278 7.20 -30.19 17.32
C ASP A 278 8.18 -29.51 18.30
N PRO A 279 7.71 -29.13 19.50
CA PRO A 279 8.58 -28.50 20.48
C PRO A 279 9.42 -29.56 21.21
N ASP A 280 10.72 -29.62 20.87
CA ASP A 280 11.68 -30.48 21.55
C ASP A 280 12.15 -29.82 22.87
N TRP A 281 11.35 -29.98 23.93
CA TRP A 281 11.66 -29.41 25.25
C TRP A 281 12.78 -30.15 26.01
N GLY A 282 13.22 -31.32 25.52
CA GLY A 282 14.14 -32.23 26.22
C GLY A 282 15.47 -32.51 25.53
N CYS A 283 15.72 -31.92 24.36
CA CYS A 283 16.97 -32.11 23.61
C CYS A 283 17.96 -31.00 23.95
N GLU A 284 19.24 -31.34 24.15
CA GLU A 284 20.30 -30.35 24.18
C GLU A 284 20.39 -29.65 22.82
N GLY A 285 20.56 -28.33 22.82
CA GLY A 285 20.70 -27.54 21.60
C GLY A 285 21.96 -27.95 20.85
N MET A 286 21.84 -28.19 19.55
CA MET A 286 22.98 -28.50 18.69
C MET A 286 23.95 -27.32 18.61
N LEU A 287 25.25 -27.61 18.57
CA LEU A 287 26.28 -26.61 18.28
C LEU A 287 26.17 -26.14 16.82
N PRO A 288 26.59 -24.90 16.48
CA PRO A 288 26.59 -24.40 15.10
C PRO A 288 27.15 -25.37 14.05
N LYS A 289 28.28 -26.02 14.38
CA LYS A 289 28.95 -26.99 13.50
C LYS A 289 28.13 -28.27 13.28
N GLU A 290 27.33 -28.67 14.28
CA GLU A 290 26.46 -29.84 14.21
C GLU A 290 25.21 -29.53 13.38
N VAL A 291 24.72 -28.29 13.44
CA VAL A 291 23.63 -27.80 12.58
C VAL A 291 24.09 -27.81 11.12
N ASP A 292 25.25 -27.24 10.81
CA ASP A 292 25.81 -27.23 9.46
C ASP A 292 26.02 -28.66 8.91
N ALA A 293 26.59 -29.55 9.74
CA ALA A 293 26.78 -30.95 9.37
C ALA A 293 25.45 -31.67 9.09
N SER A 294 24.42 -31.38 9.87
CA SER A 294 23.08 -31.94 9.70
C SER A 294 22.40 -31.42 8.43
N VAL A 295 22.56 -30.12 8.12
CA VAL A 295 22.04 -29.52 6.89
C VAL A 295 22.73 -30.13 5.67
N GLU A 296 24.05 -30.27 5.67
CA GLU A 296 24.77 -30.90 4.57
C GLU A 296 24.41 -32.40 4.41
N ALA A 297 24.17 -33.11 5.52
CA ALA A 297 23.66 -34.48 5.47
C ALA A 297 22.27 -34.56 4.83
N ILE A 298 21.37 -33.62 5.15
CA ILE A 298 20.02 -33.53 4.55
C ILE A 298 20.11 -33.17 3.07
N LEU A 299 20.93 -32.19 2.70
CA LEU A 299 21.15 -31.78 1.30
C LEU A 299 21.80 -32.90 0.46
N ALA A 300 22.57 -33.80 1.09
CA ALA A 300 23.14 -34.96 0.43
C ALA A 300 22.12 -36.08 0.12
N THR A 301 20.89 -36.00 0.64
CA THR A 301 19.84 -37.00 0.42
C THR A 301 19.36 -37.01 -1.04
N ALA A 302 18.90 -38.17 -1.52
CA ALA A 302 18.48 -38.39 -2.91
C ALA A 302 17.50 -37.35 -3.53
N PRO A 303 16.52 -36.77 -2.79
CA PRO A 303 15.61 -35.77 -3.33
C PRO A 303 16.34 -34.47 -3.74
N TRP A 304 17.21 -33.97 -2.88
CA TRP A 304 17.93 -32.71 -3.08
C TRP A 304 19.06 -32.85 -4.09
N ARG A 305 19.74 -34.01 -4.08
CA ARG A 305 20.78 -34.34 -5.07
C ARG A 305 20.23 -34.34 -6.49
N ARG A 306 19.04 -34.92 -6.72
CA ARG A 306 18.38 -34.90 -8.04
C ARG A 306 18.02 -33.50 -8.52
N ILE A 307 17.62 -32.60 -7.62
CA ILE A 307 17.28 -31.22 -7.95
C ILE A 307 18.54 -30.44 -8.37
N LEU A 308 19.64 -30.59 -7.61
CA LEU A 308 20.93 -29.96 -7.92
C LEU A 308 21.56 -30.51 -9.21
N GLU A 309 21.42 -31.81 -9.47
CA GLU A 309 21.85 -32.45 -10.72
C GLU A 309 20.99 -32.03 -11.93
N ALA A 310 19.71 -31.72 -11.73
CA ALA A 310 18.83 -31.22 -12.79
C ALA A 310 19.16 -29.76 -13.16
N ASP A 311 19.46 -28.91 -12.18
CA ASP A 311 19.85 -27.51 -12.40
C ASP A 311 21.22 -27.40 -13.10
N THR A 312 22.16 -28.28 -12.77
CA THR A 312 23.48 -28.33 -13.43
C THR A 312 23.36 -28.76 -14.90
N ARG A 313 22.52 -29.76 -15.20
CA ARG A 313 22.21 -30.14 -16.58
C ARG A 313 21.45 -29.05 -17.35
N ALA A 314 20.56 -28.30 -16.70
CA ALA A 314 19.85 -27.19 -17.33
C ALA A 314 20.79 -26.02 -17.65
N ALA A 315 21.78 -25.75 -16.80
CA ALA A 315 22.82 -24.75 -17.06
C ALA A 315 23.76 -25.14 -18.22
N GLU A 316 23.99 -26.44 -18.45
CA GLU A 316 24.82 -26.93 -19.56
C GLU A 316 24.13 -26.87 -20.93
N VAL A 317 22.79 -26.85 -20.98
CA VAL A 317 22.00 -26.88 -22.23
C VAL A 317 21.63 -25.46 -22.73
N GLY A 318 21.81 -24.39 -21.94
CA GLY A 318 21.53 -23.01 -22.31
C GLY A 318 22.73 -22.25 -22.93
N ALA A 319 22.71 -21.99 -24.23
CA ALA A 319 23.68 -21.16 -24.95
C ALA A 319 23.29 -19.65 -25.01
N PRO A 320 24.13 -18.78 -25.61
CA PRO A 320 25.06 -17.85 -24.98
C PRO A 320 24.44 -16.53 -24.45
N VAL A 321 25.15 -15.91 -23.49
CA VAL A 321 24.89 -14.58 -22.94
C VAL A 321 24.89 -13.51 -24.04
N ARG A 322 23.76 -12.83 -24.25
CA ARG A 322 23.72 -11.53 -24.93
C ARG A 322 23.76 -10.41 -23.89
N SER A 323 24.89 -9.71 -23.85
CA SER A 323 25.10 -8.50 -23.07
C SER A 323 24.10 -7.41 -23.47
N GLY A 324 23.19 -7.08 -22.57
CA GLY A 324 22.26 -5.95 -22.69
C GLY A 324 22.02 -5.34 -21.31
N ALA A 325 22.29 -4.03 -21.21
CA ALA A 325 22.40 -3.24 -19.98
C ALA A 325 21.23 -3.36 -18.98
N GLY A 326 21.54 -3.45 -17.68
CA GLY A 326 20.58 -3.18 -16.61
C GLY A 326 20.99 -3.63 -15.20
N GLY A 327 21.54 -2.71 -14.40
CA GLY A 327 21.46 -2.70 -12.91
C GLY A 327 22.40 -3.61 -12.12
N PRO A 328 22.95 -3.15 -10.96
CA PRO A 328 23.82 -3.97 -10.14
C PRO A 328 23.01 -4.98 -9.31
N GLY A 329 23.30 -6.27 -9.45
CA GLY A 329 23.03 -7.26 -8.40
C GLY A 329 21.96 -8.33 -8.66
N SER A 330 21.72 -8.78 -9.89
CA SER A 330 21.01 -10.04 -10.12
C SER A 330 22.03 -11.17 -10.39
N PRO A 331 22.14 -12.21 -9.53
CA PRO A 331 23.05 -13.31 -9.77
C PRO A 331 22.61 -14.07 -11.02
N ALA A 332 23.55 -14.29 -11.94
CA ALA A 332 23.37 -14.95 -13.21
C ALA A 332 22.69 -16.32 -13.07
N SER A 333 21.57 -16.51 -13.77
CA SER A 333 20.98 -17.77 -14.28
C SER A 333 21.37 -19.09 -13.59
N SER A 334 21.36 -19.15 -12.26
CA SER A 334 21.50 -20.38 -11.50
C SER A 334 20.10 -20.94 -11.27
N GLY A 335 19.90 -22.23 -11.55
CA GLY A 335 18.59 -22.85 -11.45
C GLY A 335 17.95 -22.66 -10.06
N ALA A 336 16.62 -22.61 -10.03
CA ALA A 336 15.86 -22.27 -8.83
C ALA A 336 16.18 -23.16 -7.61
N GLY A 337 16.64 -24.40 -7.81
CA GLY A 337 17.09 -25.30 -6.75
C GLY A 337 18.44 -24.89 -6.17
N ALA A 338 19.40 -24.52 -7.01
CA ALA A 338 20.70 -23.99 -6.55
C ALA A 338 20.54 -22.66 -5.78
N MET A 339 19.65 -21.77 -6.24
CA MET A 339 19.30 -20.56 -5.49
C MET A 339 18.64 -20.88 -4.14
N PHE A 340 17.69 -21.81 -4.10
CA PHE A 340 17.05 -22.22 -2.85
C PHE A 340 18.04 -22.80 -1.84
N VAL A 341 18.99 -23.63 -2.29
CA VAL A 341 20.03 -24.19 -1.40
C VAL A 341 20.96 -23.10 -0.87
N ALA A 342 21.31 -22.11 -1.69
CA ALA A 342 22.08 -20.95 -1.24
C ALA A 342 21.32 -20.11 -0.19
N GLU A 343 20.01 -19.91 -0.39
CA GLU A 343 19.16 -19.21 0.59
C GLU A 343 19.04 -19.98 1.91
N VAL A 344 18.91 -21.31 1.86
CA VAL A 344 18.87 -22.16 3.07
C VAL A 344 20.19 -22.04 3.84
N ARG A 345 21.34 -22.13 3.16
CA ARG A 345 22.67 -21.97 3.79
C ARG A 345 22.83 -20.59 4.41
N ALA A 346 22.41 -19.53 3.72
CA ALA A 346 22.46 -18.16 4.25
C ALA A 346 21.56 -17.99 5.48
N PHE A 347 20.37 -18.60 5.48
CA PHE A 347 19.46 -18.54 6.62
C PHE A 347 20.01 -19.30 7.84
N VAL A 348 20.60 -20.48 7.63
CA VAL A 348 21.20 -21.29 8.71
C VAL A 348 22.41 -20.58 9.32
N ALA A 349 23.28 -20.01 8.48
CA ALA A 349 24.42 -19.22 8.96
C ALA A 349 23.98 -18.05 9.86
N GLY A 350 22.88 -17.37 9.51
CA GLY A 350 22.31 -16.29 10.32
C GLY A 350 21.60 -16.75 11.60
N LEU A 351 21.33 -18.05 11.78
CA LEU A 351 20.84 -18.61 13.04
C LEU A 351 21.96 -19.03 14.00
N THR A 352 23.18 -19.21 13.47
CA THR A 352 24.35 -19.70 14.20
C THR A 352 25.31 -18.58 14.67
N ASP A 353 25.17 -17.37 14.11
CA ASP A 353 25.86 -16.15 14.55
C ASP A 353 25.20 -15.51 15.79
#